data_AF-A0A1I4KPF9-F1
#
_entry.id   AF-A0A1I4KPF9-F1
#
_cell.length_a   1.000
_cell.length_b   1.000
_cell.length_c   1.000
_cell.angle_alpha   90.00
_cell.angle_beta   90.00
_cell.angle_gamma   90.00
#
_symmetry.space_group_name_H-M   'P 1'
#
loop_
_entity.id
_entity.type
_entity.pdbx_description
1 polymer ?
#
loop_
_entity_poly.entity_id
_entity_poly.type
_entity_poly.pdbx_seq_one_letter_code
_entity_poly.pdbx_strand_id
1 'polypeptide(L)'
;MNDAVYDLTLERIALIRRMVVAWNGAEPGAPMIHPEAPYGSRDRDGDIANVTGDDDGVEEEHRALEDGIAVFSQNAVLKPGRYQYHNPLAKLDCAAITDVFRDSATGETPEHITFAVTEDHLALIPRLNHMWDDDHGVPRIDPERPYGGTESYTHDMGRHLDGTADQDSLVRLHREMQPAFQIFLRYADLGPGTYRRNAASKWEPA
;
A
#
# COMPACT_ATOMS: atom_id res chain seq x y z
N MET A 1 11.32 15.11 18.79
CA MET A 1 11.47 14.15 17.69
C MET A 1 11.47 12.78 18.33
N ASN A 2 10.43 11.98 18.09
CA ASN A 2 10.40 10.62 18.60
C ASN A 2 11.31 9.76 17.72
N ASP A 3 12.38 9.23 18.32
CA ASP A 3 13.12 8.08 17.80
C ASP A 3 12.18 6.86 17.85
N ALA A 4 11.24 6.78 16.91
CA ALA A 4 10.39 5.61 16.76
C ALA A 4 11.25 4.45 16.27
N VAL A 5 11.10 3.29 16.90
CA VAL A 5 11.77 2.04 16.52
C VAL A 5 10.69 1.03 16.17
N TYR A 6 10.88 0.33 15.06
CA TYR A 6 9.97 -0.69 14.57
C TYR A 6 10.71 -1.99 14.33
N ASP A 7 10.18 -3.07 14.88
CA ASP A 7 10.70 -4.42 14.62
C ASP A 7 9.87 -5.11 13.53
N LEU A 8 10.45 -5.24 12.34
CA LEU A 8 9.80 -5.93 11.23
C LEU A 8 10.10 -7.42 11.34
N THR A 9 9.14 -8.20 11.82
CA THR A 9 9.26 -9.65 11.97
C THR A 9 8.86 -10.39 10.69
N LEU A 10 9.10 -11.71 10.64
CA LEU A 10 8.65 -12.55 9.53
C LEU A 10 7.12 -12.62 9.43
N GLU A 11 6.44 -12.63 10.58
CA GLU A 11 4.99 -12.63 10.71
C GLU A 11 4.41 -11.32 10.15
N ARG A 12 5.01 -10.17 10.49
CA ARG A 12 4.58 -8.86 9.95
C ARG A 12 4.81 -8.76 8.45
N ILE A 13 5.93 -9.28 7.93
CA ILE A 13 6.14 -9.38 6.46
C ILE A 13 5.07 -10.28 5.82
N ALA A 14 4.73 -11.40 6.45
CA ALA A 14 3.69 -12.29 5.95
C ALA A 14 2.30 -11.64 5.95
N LEU A 15 1.97 -10.83 6.97
CA LEU A 15 0.74 -10.04 7.01
C LEU A 15 0.71 -8.97 5.92
N ILE A 16 1.79 -8.21 5.74
CA ILE A 16 1.92 -7.19 4.68
C ILE A 16 1.68 -7.82 3.30
N ARG A 17 2.26 -9.00 3.04
CA ARG A 17 2.08 -9.73 1.77
C ARG A 17 0.65 -10.21 1.50
N ARG A 18 -0.16 -10.36 2.55
CA ARG A 18 -1.58 -10.74 2.46
C ARG A 18 -2.49 -9.53 2.28
N MET A 19 -1.97 -8.31 2.44
CA MET A 19 -2.81 -7.13 2.40
C MET A 19 -3.50 -6.93 1.06
N VAL A 20 -4.75 -6.50 1.13
CA VAL A 20 -5.60 -6.20 -0.02
C VAL A 20 -5.56 -4.69 -0.25
N VAL A 21 -5.00 -4.28 -1.39
CA VAL A 21 -4.94 -2.87 -1.79
C VAL A 21 -6.13 -2.55 -2.69
N ALA A 22 -6.95 -1.61 -2.25
CA ALA A 22 -8.04 -0.99 -3.00
C ALA A 22 -7.69 0.48 -3.32
N TRP A 23 -8.60 1.15 -4.02
CA TRP A 23 -8.50 2.58 -4.30
C TRP A 23 -9.56 3.37 -3.55
N ASN A 24 -9.12 4.39 -2.82
CA ASN A 24 -10.00 5.38 -2.21
C ASN A 24 -10.53 6.33 -3.31
N GLY A 25 -11.86 6.35 -3.49
CA GLY A 25 -12.53 7.12 -4.53
C GLY A 25 -12.68 8.62 -4.24
N ALA A 26 -12.14 9.14 -3.13
CA ALA A 26 -11.96 10.59 -2.96
C ALA A 26 -11.12 11.15 -4.13
N GLU A 27 -11.23 12.44 -4.44
CA GLU A 27 -10.37 13.09 -5.45
C GLU A 27 -9.23 13.83 -4.73
N PRO A 28 -7.95 13.59 -5.09
CA PRO A 28 -7.46 12.80 -6.23
C PRO A 28 -7.47 11.28 -6.04
N GLY A 29 -7.62 10.82 -4.80
CA GLY A 29 -7.67 9.40 -4.44
C GLY A 29 -6.30 8.87 -4.08
N ALA A 30 -6.26 7.64 -3.57
CA ALA A 30 -5.00 6.97 -3.26
C ALA A 30 -5.20 5.47 -3.03
N PRO A 31 -4.14 4.66 -3.11
CA PRO A 31 -4.16 3.30 -2.60
C PRO A 31 -4.54 3.26 -1.11
N MET A 32 -5.35 2.29 -0.71
CA MET A 32 -5.69 2.04 0.70
C MET A 32 -5.79 0.53 0.96
N ILE A 33 -5.64 0.11 2.21
CA ILE A 33 -5.94 -1.27 2.58
C ILE A 33 -7.46 -1.44 2.67
N HIS A 34 -8.00 -2.55 2.15
CA HIS A 34 -9.43 -2.81 2.17
C HIS A 34 -9.97 -2.81 3.60
N PRO A 35 -10.94 -1.95 3.95
CA PRO A 35 -11.35 -1.74 5.34
C PRO A 35 -12.04 -2.96 5.95
N GLU A 36 -12.94 -3.61 5.20
CA GLU A 36 -13.64 -4.80 5.71
C GLU A 36 -12.87 -6.11 5.55
N ALA A 37 -11.82 -6.13 4.73
CA ALA A 37 -11.13 -7.36 4.37
C ALA A 37 -9.63 -7.13 4.15
N PRO A 38 -8.93 -6.56 5.15
CA PRO A 38 -7.56 -6.09 4.99
C PRO A 38 -6.59 -7.19 4.57
N TYR A 39 -6.87 -8.45 4.93
CA TYR A 39 -6.07 -9.62 4.60
C TYR A 39 -6.74 -10.62 3.64
N GLY A 40 -7.84 -10.20 2.99
CA GLY A 40 -8.55 -11.01 2.00
C GLY A 40 -9.81 -11.71 2.51
N SER A 41 -10.13 -11.59 3.79
CA SER A 41 -11.39 -12.06 4.38
C SER A 41 -11.95 -11.04 5.38
N ARG A 42 -13.24 -11.17 5.72
CA ARG A 42 -13.89 -10.37 6.78
C ARG A 42 -13.49 -10.79 8.20
N ASP A 43 -12.73 -11.87 8.35
CA ASP A 43 -12.22 -12.38 9.62
C ASP A 43 -10.77 -11.89 9.83
N ARG A 44 -10.63 -10.59 10.08
CA ARG A 44 -9.31 -9.93 10.27
C ARG A 44 -8.51 -10.61 11.37
N ASP A 45 -9.14 -10.86 12.51
CA ASP A 45 -8.46 -11.37 13.70
C ASP A 45 -8.02 -12.83 13.47
N GLY A 46 -8.86 -13.65 12.83
CA GLY A 46 -8.50 -14.99 12.39
C GLY A 46 -7.37 -14.99 11.35
N ASP A 47 -7.37 -14.06 10.40
CA ASP A 47 -6.29 -13.91 9.41
C ASP A 47 -4.94 -13.56 10.06
N ILE A 48 -4.95 -12.72 11.11
CA ILE A 48 -3.77 -12.38 11.91
C ILE A 48 -3.30 -13.58 12.72
N ALA A 49 -4.20 -14.20 13.49
CA ALA A 49 -3.90 -15.35 14.34
C ALA A 49 -3.34 -16.54 13.53
N ASN A 50 -3.81 -16.73 12.29
CA ASN A 50 -3.29 -17.75 11.37
C ASN A 50 -1.83 -17.50 10.94
N VAL A 51 -1.31 -16.29 11.08
CA VAL A 51 0.09 -15.93 10.76
C VAL A 51 0.94 -15.90 12.02
N THR A 52 0.46 -15.27 13.09
CA THR A 52 1.18 -15.10 14.35
C THR A 52 1.19 -16.37 15.20
N GLY A 53 0.21 -17.25 15.01
CA GLY A 53 -0.03 -18.43 15.84
C GLY A 53 -0.68 -18.12 17.19
N ASP A 54 -1.14 -16.88 17.39
CA ASP A 54 -1.72 -16.36 18.64
C ASP A 54 -2.87 -15.39 18.31
N ASP A 55 -4.00 -15.51 19.03
CA ASP A 55 -5.14 -14.60 18.96
C ASP A 55 -5.09 -13.47 20.00
N ASP A 56 -4.13 -13.52 20.94
CA ASP A 56 -3.84 -12.40 21.82
C ASP A 56 -3.12 -11.27 21.05
N GLY A 57 -3.54 -10.02 21.29
CA GLY A 57 -2.86 -8.84 20.74
C GLY A 57 -3.11 -8.56 19.26
N VAL A 58 -4.10 -9.19 18.61
CA VAL A 58 -4.42 -8.98 17.17
C VAL A 58 -4.61 -7.52 16.79
N GLU A 59 -5.22 -6.70 17.66
CA GLU A 59 -5.42 -5.27 17.43
C GLU A 59 -4.09 -4.50 17.48
N GLU A 60 -3.19 -4.84 18.41
CA GLU A 60 -1.86 -4.24 18.49
C GLU A 60 -1.03 -4.60 17.25
N GLU A 61 -1.07 -5.86 16.82
CA GLU A 61 -0.41 -6.31 15.60
C GLU A 61 -1.00 -5.63 14.37
N HIS A 62 -2.31 -5.48 14.28
CA HIS A 62 -2.94 -4.76 13.18
C HIS A 62 -2.52 -3.29 13.14
N ARG A 63 -2.55 -2.61 14.30
CA ARG A 63 -2.17 -1.20 14.43
C ARG A 63 -0.71 -0.96 14.09
N ALA A 64 0.17 -1.89 14.49
CA ALA A 64 1.61 -1.83 14.21
C ALA A 64 1.92 -1.87 12.70
N LEU A 65 1.02 -2.35 11.85
CA LEU A 65 1.27 -2.42 10.42
C LEU A 65 1.18 -1.07 9.70
N GLU A 66 0.73 0.01 10.34
CA GLU A 66 0.92 1.37 9.79
C GLU A 66 2.42 1.64 9.54
N ASP A 67 3.23 1.51 10.60
CA ASP A 67 4.68 1.66 10.50
C ASP A 67 5.29 0.53 9.68
N GLY A 68 4.76 -0.70 9.78
CA GLY A 68 5.23 -1.85 9.00
C GLY A 68 5.16 -1.65 7.49
N ILE A 69 4.02 -1.15 6.98
CA ILE A 69 3.88 -0.85 5.55
C ILE A 69 4.78 0.32 5.16
N ALA A 70 4.95 1.34 6.01
CA ALA A 70 5.87 2.46 5.73
C ALA A 70 7.33 1.99 5.64
N VAL A 71 7.77 1.15 6.59
CA VAL A 71 9.09 0.50 6.57
C VAL A 71 9.26 -0.31 5.28
N PHE A 72 8.27 -1.16 4.95
CA PHE A 72 8.32 -2.04 3.79
C PHE A 72 8.37 -1.24 2.48
N SER A 73 7.54 -0.21 2.34
CA SER A 73 7.49 0.66 1.15
C SER A 73 8.79 1.44 0.92
N GLN A 74 9.49 1.79 2.01
CA GLN A 74 10.73 2.57 1.93
C GLN A 74 12.00 1.73 1.77
N ASN A 75 11.97 0.45 2.16
CA ASN A 75 13.17 -0.39 2.25
C ASN A 75 13.12 -1.67 1.40
N ALA A 76 11.94 -2.16 1.01
CA ALA A 76 11.83 -3.34 0.18
C ALA A 76 12.23 -3.06 -1.27
N VAL A 77 12.74 -4.09 -1.95
CA VAL A 77 13.19 -3.98 -3.34
C VAL A 77 12.35 -4.88 -4.24
N LEU A 78 11.80 -4.29 -5.29
CA LEU A 78 11.17 -4.99 -6.40
C LEU A 78 11.88 -4.60 -7.70
N LYS A 79 12.05 -5.54 -8.63
CA LYS A 79 12.56 -5.21 -9.96
C LYS A 79 11.42 -4.71 -10.86
N PRO A 80 11.65 -3.78 -11.79
CA PRO A 80 10.68 -3.51 -12.85
C PRO A 80 10.38 -4.80 -13.63
N GLY A 81 9.16 -4.97 -14.10
CA GLY A 81 8.78 -6.17 -14.83
C GLY A 81 7.28 -6.37 -14.95
N ARG A 82 6.92 -7.45 -15.65
CA ARG A 82 5.53 -7.88 -15.84
C ARG A 82 5.18 -8.89 -14.76
N TYR A 83 4.21 -8.54 -13.92
CA TYR A 83 3.75 -9.35 -12.80
C TYR A 83 2.32 -9.81 -13.05
N GLN A 84 1.97 -10.96 -12.46
CA GLN A 84 0.62 -11.49 -12.45
C GLN A 84 0.20 -11.74 -11.01
N TYR A 85 -1.04 -11.42 -10.69
CA TYR A 85 -1.61 -11.74 -9.38
C TYR A 85 -3.11 -12.04 -9.49
N HIS A 86 -3.60 -12.93 -8.62
CA HIS A 86 -5.04 -13.08 -8.40
C HIS A 86 -5.54 -11.84 -7.66
N ASN A 87 -6.50 -11.13 -8.25
CA ASN A 87 -7.08 -9.92 -7.71
C ASN A 87 -7.96 -10.26 -6.49
N PRO A 88 -7.55 -9.87 -5.27
CA PRO A 88 -8.36 -10.13 -4.09
C PRO A 88 -9.72 -9.42 -4.14
N LEU A 89 -9.83 -8.29 -4.85
CA LEU A 89 -11.06 -7.49 -4.93
C LEU A 89 -12.17 -8.17 -5.74
N ALA A 90 -11.86 -9.12 -6.62
CA ALA A 90 -12.85 -9.80 -7.46
C ALA A 90 -13.90 -10.60 -6.65
N LYS A 91 -13.60 -10.93 -5.39
CA LYS A 91 -14.49 -11.69 -4.49
C LYS A 91 -15.05 -10.85 -3.35
N LEU A 92 -14.73 -9.56 -3.31
CA LEU A 92 -15.08 -8.67 -2.21
C LEU A 92 -16.11 -7.64 -2.67
N ASP A 93 -16.96 -7.23 -1.74
CA ASP A 93 -17.87 -6.12 -1.99
C ASP A 93 -17.07 -4.81 -1.99
N CYS A 94 -17.09 -4.11 -3.12
CA CYS A 94 -16.41 -2.84 -3.30
C CYS A 94 -17.43 -1.67 -3.30
N ALA A 95 -18.48 -1.74 -2.48
CA ALA A 95 -19.46 -0.65 -2.42
C ALA A 95 -18.85 0.66 -1.84
N ALA A 96 -17.93 0.54 -0.88
CA ALA A 96 -17.31 1.68 -0.18
C ALA A 96 -15.92 2.07 -0.72
N ILE A 97 -15.31 1.23 -1.55
CA ILE A 97 -13.95 1.38 -2.09
C ILE A 97 -13.96 0.99 -3.56
N THR A 98 -12.96 1.39 -4.33
CA THR A 98 -12.93 1.09 -5.77
C THR A 98 -11.79 0.14 -6.13
N ASP A 99 -11.92 -0.52 -7.27
CA ASP A 99 -10.81 -1.11 -7.99
C ASP A 99 -10.60 -0.30 -9.27
N VAL A 100 -9.39 0.17 -9.55
CA VAL A 100 -9.05 0.88 -10.79
C VAL A 100 -9.29 0.02 -12.04
N PHE A 101 -9.37 -1.31 -11.91
CA PHE A 101 -9.74 -2.22 -12.99
C PHE A 101 -11.23 -2.56 -13.04
N ARG A 102 -12.05 -2.03 -12.13
CA ARG A 102 -13.49 -2.28 -12.15
C ARG A 102 -14.09 -1.70 -13.43
N ASP A 103 -14.77 -2.56 -14.18
CA ASP A 103 -15.49 -2.14 -15.37
C ASP A 103 -16.69 -1.27 -14.95
N SER A 104 -16.75 -0.04 -15.45
CA SER A 104 -17.81 0.90 -15.08
C SER A 104 -19.19 0.52 -15.64
N ALA A 105 -19.25 -0.29 -16.69
CA ALA A 105 -20.50 -0.71 -17.34
C ALA A 105 -21.07 -1.98 -16.69
N THR A 106 -20.24 -2.95 -16.32
CA THR A 106 -20.69 -4.20 -15.68
C THR A 106 -20.58 -4.19 -14.16
N GLY A 107 -19.73 -3.32 -13.61
CA GLY A 107 -19.38 -3.32 -12.19
C GLY A 107 -18.45 -4.48 -11.80
N GLU A 108 -18.00 -5.29 -12.76
CA GLU A 108 -17.17 -6.46 -12.50
C GLU A 108 -15.70 -6.07 -12.35
N THR A 109 -14.99 -6.88 -11.57
CA THR A 109 -13.57 -6.75 -11.32
C THR A 109 -12.86 -8.01 -11.83
N PRO A 110 -11.82 -7.89 -12.67
CA PRO A 110 -11.13 -9.06 -13.21
C PRO A 110 -10.45 -9.88 -12.11
N GLU A 111 -10.63 -11.20 -12.13
CA GLU A 111 -10.02 -12.13 -11.15
C GLU A 111 -8.49 -12.22 -11.25
N HIS A 112 -7.94 -11.97 -12.44
CA HIS A 112 -6.51 -12.08 -12.71
C HIS A 112 -6.02 -10.80 -13.36
N ILE A 113 -5.01 -10.18 -12.74
CA ILE A 113 -4.36 -8.99 -13.27
C ILE A 113 -3.00 -9.37 -13.82
N THR A 114 -2.68 -8.84 -15.01
CA THR A 114 -1.31 -8.78 -15.50
C THR A 114 -0.93 -7.33 -15.67
N PHE A 115 0.10 -6.89 -14.95
CA PHE A 115 0.47 -5.48 -14.86
C PHE A 115 1.99 -5.30 -15.00
N ALA A 116 2.40 -4.21 -15.66
CA ALA A 116 3.81 -3.88 -15.84
C ALA A 116 4.22 -2.82 -14.80
N VAL A 117 5.00 -3.24 -13.80
CA VAL A 117 5.60 -2.32 -12.83
C VAL A 117 6.83 -1.69 -13.49
N THR A 118 6.81 -0.37 -13.62
CA THR A 118 7.90 0.43 -14.22
C THR A 118 8.81 1.04 -13.14
N GLU A 119 9.93 1.61 -13.55
CA GLU A 119 10.81 2.36 -12.65
C GLU A 119 10.10 3.55 -11.99
N ASP A 120 9.22 4.25 -12.72
CA ASP A 120 8.45 5.37 -12.18
C ASP A 120 7.54 4.95 -11.03
N HIS A 121 6.89 3.78 -11.13
CA HIS A 121 6.10 3.24 -10.02
C HIS A 121 6.97 3.02 -8.79
N LEU A 122 8.14 2.39 -8.98
CA LEU A 122 9.06 2.06 -7.90
C LEU A 122 9.72 3.31 -7.29
N ALA A 123 9.90 4.37 -8.06
CA ALA A 123 10.39 5.66 -7.56
C ALA A 123 9.36 6.35 -6.64
N LEU A 124 8.06 6.12 -6.87
CA LEU A 124 6.96 6.71 -6.10
C LEU A 124 6.57 5.92 -4.86
N ILE A 125 6.70 4.58 -4.84
CA ILE A 125 6.30 3.75 -3.69
C ILE A 125 6.95 4.20 -2.36
N PRO A 126 8.26 4.48 -2.29
CA PRO A 126 8.90 4.98 -1.06
C PRO A 126 8.43 6.38 -0.62
N ARG A 127 7.65 7.07 -1.45
CA ARG A 127 7.13 8.43 -1.22
C ARG A 127 5.68 8.45 -0.77
N LEU A 128 5.02 7.29 -0.77
CA LEU A 128 3.63 7.19 -0.34
C LEU A 128 3.50 7.69 1.11
N ASN A 129 2.54 8.58 1.33
CA ASN A 129 2.29 9.19 2.63
C ASN A 129 1.34 8.29 3.44
N HIS A 130 1.94 7.35 4.17
CA HIS A 130 1.20 6.40 5.00
C HIS A 130 0.57 7.11 6.21
N MET A 131 -0.68 6.75 6.52
CA MET A 131 -1.38 7.16 7.72
C MET A 131 -2.34 6.06 8.19
N TRP A 132 -2.80 6.16 9.43
CA TRP A 132 -3.92 5.38 9.93
C TRP A 132 -5.26 6.01 9.57
N ASP A 133 -6.21 5.18 9.13
CA ASP A 133 -7.61 5.55 8.97
C ASP A 133 -8.38 5.22 10.26
N ASP A 134 -8.63 6.20 11.12
CA ASP A 134 -9.37 5.99 12.38
C ASP A 134 -10.83 5.56 12.14
N ASP A 135 -11.44 5.99 11.03
CA ASP A 135 -12.85 5.68 10.74
C ASP A 135 -13.04 4.21 10.35
N HIS A 136 -12.03 3.64 9.68
CA HIS A 136 -12.07 2.27 9.17
C HIS A 136 -11.13 1.30 9.90
N GLY A 137 -10.26 1.81 10.77
CA GLY A 137 -9.30 1.02 11.53
C GLY A 137 -8.27 0.29 10.65
N VAL A 138 -7.79 0.91 9.57
CA VAL A 138 -6.80 0.30 8.65
C VAL A 138 -5.72 1.30 8.22
N PRO A 139 -4.52 0.84 7.83
CA PRO A 139 -3.56 1.69 7.16
C PRO A 139 -4.07 2.17 5.79
N ARG A 140 -3.78 3.42 5.44
CA ARG A 140 -4.06 3.98 4.12
C ARG A 140 -2.94 4.93 3.67
N ILE A 141 -2.97 5.30 2.40
CA ILE A 141 -2.24 6.47 1.92
C ILE A 141 -3.15 7.69 2.07
N ASP A 142 -2.59 8.81 2.54
CA ASP A 142 -3.29 10.09 2.64
C ASP A 142 -3.88 10.48 1.27
N PRO A 143 -5.22 10.50 1.11
CA PRO A 143 -5.84 10.78 -0.18
C PRO A 143 -5.72 12.25 -0.59
N GLU A 144 -5.52 13.18 0.36
CA GLU A 144 -5.32 14.59 0.05
C GLU A 144 -3.87 14.86 -0.36
N ARG A 145 -2.93 14.12 0.23
CA ARG A 145 -1.49 14.27 -0.01
C ARG A 145 -0.80 12.92 -0.20
N PRO A 146 -1.06 12.20 -1.30
CA PRO A 146 -0.58 10.83 -1.47
C PRO A 146 0.94 10.69 -1.46
N TYR A 147 1.66 11.77 -1.75
CA TYR A 147 3.12 11.84 -1.80
C TYR A 147 3.73 12.84 -0.78
N GLY A 148 2.92 13.29 0.18
CA GLY A 148 3.38 14.04 1.36
C GLY A 148 3.80 15.50 1.13
N GLY A 149 3.64 16.05 -0.07
CA GLY A 149 3.93 17.46 -0.34
C GLY A 149 2.78 18.41 0.01
N THR A 150 2.97 19.68 -0.34
CA THR A 150 2.01 20.77 -0.10
C THR A 150 1.37 21.28 -1.39
N GLU A 151 1.80 20.78 -2.55
CA GLU A 151 1.31 21.16 -3.87
C GLU A 151 0.35 20.10 -4.41
N SER A 152 -0.04 20.19 -5.69
CA SER A 152 -0.83 19.12 -6.30
C SER A 152 -0.05 17.81 -6.32
N TYR A 153 -0.76 16.68 -6.20
CA TYR A 153 -0.13 15.36 -6.23
C TYR A 153 0.72 15.16 -7.51
N THR A 154 0.29 15.70 -8.65
CA THR A 154 1.06 15.66 -9.91
C THR A 154 2.36 16.45 -9.83
N HIS A 155 2.37 17.61 -9.15
CA HIS A 155 3.59 18.38 -8.93
C HIS A 155 4.56 17.57 -8.05
N ASP A 156 4.04 16.99 -6.96
CA ASP A 156 4.83 16.17 -6.05
C ASP A 156 5.44 14.95 -6.74
N MET A 157 4.66 14.23 -7.57
CA MET A 157 5.16 13.15 -8.41
C MET A 157 6.26 13.64 -9.34
N GLY A 158 6.04 14.77 -10.03
CA GLY A 158 7.02 15.37 -10.94
C GLY A 158 8.35 15.71 -10.28
N ARG A 159 8.38 16.04 -8.98
CA ARG A 159 9.62 16.27 -8.20
C ARG A 159 10.38 14.99 -7.88
N HIS A 160 9.69 13.85 -7.84
CA HIS A 160 10.29 12.54 -7.54
C HIS A 160 10.68 11.76 -8.80
N LEU A 161 10.11 12.15 -9.93
CA LEU A 161 10.45 11.67 -11.26
C LEU A 161 11.39 12.69 -11.92
N ASP A 162 11.99 12.36 -13.06
CA ASP A 162 12.94 13.24 -13.77
C ASP A 162 12.27 14.49 -14.41
N GLY A 163 11.03 14.81 -14.04
CA GLY A 163 10.30 16.01 -14.46
C GLY A 163 9.84 16.03 -15.92
N THR A 164 9.98 14.92 -16.65
CA THR A 164 9.70 14.85 -18.10
C THR A 164 8.27 14.40 -18.43
N ALA A 165 7.54 13.84 -17.47
CA ALA A 165 6.18 13.36 -17.70
C ALA A 165 5.19 14.52 -17.78
N ASP A 166 4.31 14.48 -18.77
CA ASP A 166 3.18 15.41 -18.87
C ASP A 166 2.12 15.10 -17.79
N GLN A 167 1.21 16.04 -17.57
CA GLN A 167 0.18 15.91 -16.53
C GLN A 167 -0.73 14.69 -16.72
N ASP A 168 -1.12 14.36 -17.95
CA ASP A 168 -2.01 13.23 -18.20
C ASP A 168 -1.31 11.90 -17.93
N SER A 169 -0.02 11.82 -18.26
CA SER A 169 0.83 10.68 -17.91
C SER A 169 0.97 10.52 -16.39
N LEU A 170 1.08 11.62 -15.63
CA LEU A 170 1.13 11.59 -14.17
C LEU A 170 -0.23 11.18 -13.56
N VAL A 171 -1.35 11.66 -14.10
CA VAL A 171 -2.70 11.25 -13.67
C VAL A 171 -2.89 9.74 -13.88
N ARG A 172 -2.46 9.22 -15.03
CA ARG A 172 -2.50 7.78 -15.32
C ARG A 172 -1.62 7.00 -14.35
N LEU A 173 -0.35 7.40 -14.18
CA LEU A 173 0.61 6.77 -13.28
C LEU A 173 0.09 6.76 -11.82
N HIS A 174 -0.59 7.82 -11.39
CA HIS A 174 -1.19 7.89 -10.06
C HIS A 174 -2.25 6.81 -9.84
N ARG A 175 -3.17 6.61 -10.80
CA ARG A 175 -4.17 5.52 -10.73
C ARG A 175 -3.52 4.14 -10.81
N GLU A 176 -2.46 4.00 -11.60
CA GLU A 176 -1.67 2.78 -11.70
C GLU A 176 -0.94 2.41 -10.39
N MET A 177 -0.88 3.31 -9.40
CA MET A 177 -0.30 2.99 -8.09
C MET A 177 -1.09 1.93 -7.31
N GLN A 178 -2.41 1.73 -7.54
CA GLN A 178 -3.14 0.64 -6.88
C GLN A 178 -2.54 -0.75 -7.22
N PRO A 179 -2.51 -1.18 -8.50
CA PRO A 179 -1.89 -2.46 -8.86
C PRO A 179 -0.41 -2.51 -8.53
N ALA A 180 0.33 -1.42 -8.79
CA ALA A 180 1.76 -1.40 -8.51
C ALA A 180 2.04 -1.63 -7.02
N PHE A 181 1.27 -1.01 -6.14
CA PHE A 181 1.40 -1.18 -4.70
C PHE A 181 0.96 -2.58 -4.24
N GLN A 182 -0.16 -3.11 -4.77
CA GLN A 182 -0.57 -4.50 -4.51
C GLN A 182 0.52 -5.52 -4.87
N ILE A 183 1.17 -5.33 -6.02
CA ILE A 183 2.28 -6.18 -6.49
C ILE A 183 3.50 -5.98 -5.61
N PHE A 184 3.82 -4.74 -5.24
CA PHE A 184 4.96 -4.45 -4.38
C PHE A 184 4.85 -5.12 -3.01
N LEU A 185 3.70 -4.98 -2.33
CA LEU A 185 3.49 -5.65 -1.04
C LEU A 185 3.63 -7.17 -1.13
N ARG A 186 3.21 -7.77 -2.25
CA ARG A 186 3.23 -9.23 -2.45
C ARG A 186 4.60 -9.77 -2.85
N TYR A 187 5.35 -9.06 -3.69
CA TYR A 187 6.53 -9.61 -4.38
C TYR A 187 7.85 -8.92 -4.04
N ALA A 188 7.83 -7.75 -3.39
CA ALA A 188 9.08 -7.09 -3.01
C ALA A 188 9.83 -7.90 -1.95
N ASP A 189 11.15 -7.80 -1.99
CA ASP A 189 12.06 -8.50 -1.10
C ASP A 189 12.52 -7.56 0.02
N LEU A 190 12.28 -8.00 1.26
CA LEU A 190 12.79 -7.39 2.48
C LEU A 190 12.85 -8.48 3.56
N GLY A 191 14.00 -8.59 4.22
CA GLY A 191 14.17 -9.46 5.37
C GLY A 191 13.67 -8.81 6.67
N PRO A 192 13.49 -9.60 7.73
CA PRO A 192 13.16 -9.04 9.05
C PRO A 192 14.32 -8.19 9.57
N GLY A 193 14.00 -7.22 10.43
CA GLY A 193 15.00 -6.35 11.05
C GLY A 193 14.40 -5.19 11.82
N THR A 194 15.24 -4.52 12.59
CA THR A 194 14.87 -3.33 13.35
C THR A 194 15.15 -2.08 12.53
N TYR A 195 14.18 -1.16 12.50
CA TYR A 195 14.25 0.10 11.77
C TYR A 195 14.03 1.27 12.73
N ARG A 196 14.71 2.38 12.50
CA ARG A 196 14.51 3.64 13.23
C ARG A 196 13.96 4.70 12.28
N ARG A 197 13.02 5.51 12.77
CA ARG A 197 12.55 6.69 12.05
C ARG A 197 13.45 7.89 12.34
N ASN A 198 14.06 8.44 11.30
CA ASN A 198 14.92 9.62 11.41
C ASN A 198 14.13 10.94 11.45
N ALA A 199 14.83 12.06 11.62
CA ALA A 199 14.22 13.40 11.72
C ALA A 199 13.45 13.84 10.46
N ALA A 200 13.68 13.21 9.31
CA ALA A 200 12.96 13.43 8.06
C ALA A 200 11.77 12.47 7.88
N SER A 201 11.34 11.79 8.95
CA SER A 201 10.27 10.79 8.95
C SER A 201 10.52 9.59 8.02
N LYS A 202 11.79 9.29 7.71
CA LYS A 202 12.17 8.09 6.94
C LYS A 202 12.59 6.98 7.87
N TRP A 203 12.21 5.76 7.52
CA TRP A 203 12.62 4.52 8.16
C TRP A 203 13.91 4.01 7.53
N GLU A 204 14.93 3.84 8.36
CA GLU A 204 16.23 3.28 7.99
C GLU A 204 16.58 2.12 8.94
N PRO A 205 17.37 1.13 8.49
CA PRO A 205 17.89 0.09 9.38
C PRO A 205 18.56 0.71 10.62
N ALA A 206 18.20 0.23 11.81
CA ALA A 206 18.57 0.82 13.10
C ALA A 206 20.05 0.62 13.50
#